data_AF-A0A2T4YMW0-F1
#
_entry.id   AF-A0A2T4YMW0-F1
#
_cell.length_a   1.000
_cell.length_b   1.000
_cell.length_c   1.000
_cell.angle_alpha   90.00
_cell.angle_beta   90.00
_cell.angle_gamma   90.00
#
_symmetry.space_group_name_H-M   'P 1'
#
loop_
_entity.id
_entity.type
_entity.pdbx_description
1 polymer ?
#
loop_
_entity_poly.entity_id
_entity_poly.type
_entity_poly.pdbx_seq_one_letter_code
_entity_poly.pdbx_strand_id
1 'polypeptide(L)'
;MDRTEFPVGPLVDDLPDGYVEAGRDYHLALMKLGLIPELTLWVHDAAIDGWALMICTRLYDAVGGYGIMDLLFRAYDASATPRLINPFILRLESPNHPIIRDISATLSGRGMPTLVGITSSGEEVEQTADHSMAESRIGDLSFRHGWRYVVGRESTHPANPFKAFKVFKRSVEQRIAA
;
A
#
# COMPACT_ATOMS: atom_id res chain seq x y z
N MET A 1 -6.00 -36.18 1.21
CA MET A 1 -6.16 -34.81 0.68
C MET A 1 -4.85 -34.45 0.05
N ASP A 2 -4.81 -34.53 -1.27
CA ASP A 2 -3.63 -34.26 -2.07
C ASP A 2 -3.36 -32.76 -2.03
N ARG A 3 -2.18 -32.35 -1.57
CA ARG A 3 -1.76 -30.95 -1.65
C ARG A 3 -1.38 -30.75 -3.10
N THR A 4 -2.30 -30.24 -3.91
CA THR A 4 -2.00 -29.75 -5.25
C THR A 4 -0.81 -28.80 -5.14
N GLU A 5 0.33 -29.28 -5.63
CA GLU A 5 1.53 -28.48 -5.79
C GLU A 5 1.17 -27.41 -6.82
N PHE A 6 0.82 -26.21 -6.33
CA PHE A 6 0.68 -25.05 -7.19
C PHE A 6 2.02 -24.86 -7.89
N PRO A 7 2.04 -24.67 -9.22
CA PRO A 7 3.28 -24.48 -9.96
C PRO A 7 4.06 -23.33 -9.32
N VAL A 8 5.25 -23.66 -8.82
CA VAL A 8 6.21 -22.68 -8.31
C VAL A 8 6.74 -21.95 -9.53
N GLY A 9 6.02 -20.90 -9.96
CA GLY A 9 6.52 -19.94 -10.94
C GLY A 9 7.92 -19.41 -10.53
N PRO A 10 8.71 -18.92 -11.49
CA PRO A 10 10.06 -18.45 -11.23
C PRO A 10 10.10 -17.41 -10.10
N LEU A 11 11.24 -17.33 -9.40
CA LEU A 11 11.52 -16.25 -8.47
C LEU A 11 11.26 -14.91 -9.17
N VAL A 12 10.64 -13.98 -8.46
CA VAL A 12 10.23 -12.71 -9.07
C VAL A 12 11.48 -11.91 -9.46
N ASP A 13 11.44 -11.31 -10.64
CA ASP A 13 12.41 -10.30 -11.05
C ASP A 13 12.51 -9.18 -9.99
N ASP A 14 13.60 -8.41 -10.02
CA ASP A 14 13.68 -7.19 -9.21
C ASP A 14 12.55 -6.22 -9.59
N LEU A 15 12.12 -5.39 -8.64
CA LEU A 15 11.24 -4.26 -8.96
C LEU A 15 11.90 -3.40 -10.05
N PRO A 16 11.13 -2.90 -11.03
CA PRO A 16 11.68 -1.99 -12.02
C PRO A 16 12.27 -0.73 -11.36
N ASP A 17 13.27 -0.14 -12.01
CA ASP A 17 13.91 1.08 -11.53
C ASP A 17 12.88 2.18 -11.20
N GLY A 18 13.01 2.80 -10.04
CA GLY A 18 12.13 3.88 -9.57
C GLY A 18 10.84 3.41 -8.88
N TYR A 19 10.50 2.11 -8.90
CA TYR A 19 9.26 1.64 -8.26
C TYR A 19 9.32 1.72 -6.74
N VAL A 20 10.49 1.52 -6.14
CA VAL A 20 10.68 1.66 -4.69
C VAL A 20 10.36 3.10 -4.27
N GLU A 21 10.99 4.08 -4.92
CA GLU A 21 10.77 5.50 -4.69
C GLU A 21 9.31 5.88 -4.96
N ALA A 22 8.73 5.41 -6.06
CA ALA A 22 7.33 5.70 -6.37
C ALA A 22 6.37 5.13 -5.33
N GLY A 23 6.61 3.90 -4.84
CA GLY A 23 5.78 3.29 -3.80
C GLY A 23 5.78 4.10 -2.50
N ARG A 24 6.97 4.57 -2.10
CA ARG A 24 7.17 5.50 -0.97
C ARG A 24 6.42 6.81 -1.19
N ASP A 25 6.65 7.46 -2.32
CA ASP A 25 6.07 8.77 -2.63
C ASP A 25 4.55 8.69 -2.73
N TYR A 26 4.03 7.56 -3.24
CA TYR A 26 2.61 7.28 -3.28
C TYR A 26 2.04 7.13 -1.87
N HIS A 27 2.68 6.35 -1.00
CA HIS A 27 2.27 6.20 0.40
C HIS A 27 2.22 7.57 1.12
N LEU A 28 3.24 8.42 0.94
CA LEU A 28 3.27 9.78 1.47
C LEU A 28 2.14 10.65 0.91
N ALA A 29 1.88 10.57 -0.40
CA ALA A 29 0.80 11.30 -1.04
C ALA A 29 -0.57 10.91 -0.46
N LEU A 30 -0.82 9.61 -0.22
CA LEU A 30 -2.05 9.15 0.43
C LEU A 30 -2.20 9.77 1.82
N MET A 31 -1.13 9.75 2.62
CA MET A 31 -1.15 10.34 3.97
C MET A 31 -1.45 11.84 3.92
N LYS A 32 -0.85 12.59 3.00
CA LYS A 32 -1.14 14.02 2.79
C LYS A 32 -2.59 14.26 2.39
N LEU A 33 -3.18 13.35 1.63
CA LEU A 33 -4.59 13.41 1.27
C LEU A 33 -5.50 13.00 2.45
N GLY A 34 -4.98 12.44 3.53
CA GLY A 34 -5.74 12.02 4.70
C GLY A 34 -6.21 10.56 4.64
N LEU A 35 -5.74 9.79 3.66
CA LEU A 35 -5.82 8.34 3.67
C LEU A 35 -4.56 7.81 4.38
N ILE A 36 -4.75 7.12 5.50
CA ILE A 36 -3.63 6.55 6.28
C ILE A 36 -3.72 5.01 6.12
N PRO A 37 -2.97 4.39 5.18
CA PRO A 37 -2.97 2.94 5.02
C PRO A 37 -2.27 2.27 6.20
N GLU A 38 -2.74 1.10 6.64
CA GLU A 38 -1.97 0.30 7.61
C GLU A 38 -0.75 -0.37 6.97
N LEU A 39 -0.84 -0.65 5.67
CA LEU A 39 0.25 -1.22 4.88
C LEU A 39 0.17 -0.73 3.44
N THR A 40 1.32 -0.42 2.85
CA THR A 40 1.50 -0.33 1.41
C THR A 40 2.67 -1.22 1.01
N LEU A 41 2.49 -2.08 0.02
CA LEU A 41 3.44 -3.13 -0.31
C LEU A 41 3.46 -3.38 -1.82
N TRP A 42 4.64 -3.43 -2.42
CA TRP A 42 4.75 -3.96 -3.77
C TRP A 42 4.63 -5.48 -3.77
N VAL A 43 3.77 -5.99 -4.63
CA VAL A 43 3.58 -7.42 -4.87
C VAL A 43 3.66 -7.69 -6.37
N HIS A 44 4.23 -8.81 -6.74
CA HIS A 44 4.03 -9.40 -8.06
C HIS A 44 2.81 -10.31 -7.99
N ASP A 45 1.83 -10.04 -8.84
CA ASP A 45 0.57 -10.75 -8.90
C ASP A 45 0.56 -11.66 -10.14
N ALA A 46 0.61 -12.97 -9.91
CA ALA A 46 0.67 -13.97 -10.97
C ALA A 46 -0.62 -14.04 -11.81
N ALA A 47 -1.76 -13.52 -11.32
CA ALA A 47 -3.00 -13.54 -12.07
C ALA A 47 -3.01 -12.53 -13.23
N ILE A 48 -2.29 -11.42 -13.08
CA ILE A 48 -2.14 -10.36 -14.09
C ILE A 48 -0.74 -10.33 -14.70
N ASP A 49 0.15 -11.23 -14.25
CA ASP A 49 1.56 -11.31 -14.64
C ASP A 49 2.27 -9.95 -14.57
N GLY A 50 2.19 -9.31 -13.39
CA GLY A 50 2.75 -7.98 -13.22
C GLY A 50 2.82 -7.46 -11.79
N TRP A 51 3.42 -6.28 -11.66
CA TRP A 51 3.57 -5.58 -10.39
C TRP A 51 2.32 -4.79 -10.03
N ALA A 52 1.85 -5.01 -8.79
CA ALA A 52 0.77 -4.25 -8.19
C ALA A 52 1.23 -3.61 -6.87
N LEU A 53 0.78 -2.39 -6.62
CA LEU A 53 0.93 -1.76 -5.32
C LEU A 53 -0.28 -2.10 -4.46
N MET A 54 -0.08 -2.98 -3.50
CA MET A 54 -1.10 -3.35 -2.54
C MET A 54 -1.23 -2.27 -1.46
N ILE A 55 -2.46 -1.82 -1.21
CA ILE A 55 -2.81 -0.88 -0.18
C ILE A 55 -3.80 -1.57 0.76
N CYS A 56 -3.42 -1.73 2.01
CA CYS A 56 -4.28 -2.21 3.08
C CYS A 56 -4.82 -1.02 3.86
N THR A 57 -6.15 -0.91 3.97
CA THR A 57 -6.79 0.17 4.75
C THR A 57 -8.04 -0.31 5.47
N ARG A 58 -8.19 0.01 6.77
CA ARG A 58 -9.47 -0.18 7.50
C ARG A 58 -10.65 0.60 6.90
N LEU A 59 -10.38 1.59 6.05
CA LEU A 59 -11.45 2.28 5.32
C LEU A 59 -12.20 1.33 4.39
N TYR A 60 -11.54 0.29 3.88
CA TYR A 60 -12.14 -0.69 3.01
C TYR A 60 -13.40 -1.30 3.64
N ASP A 61 -13.31 -1.67 4.92
CA ASP A 61 -14.43 -2.27 5.67
C ASP A 61 -15.56 -1.26 5.94
N ALA A 62 -15.24 0.03 6.01
CA ALA A 62 -16.21 1.07 6.37
C ALA A 62 -16.99 1.60 5.17
N VAL A 63 -16.34 1.77 4.02
CA VAL A 63 -16.93 2.44 2.84
C VAL A 63 -16.88 1.59 1.57
N GLY A 64 -16.30 0.40 1.63
CA GLY A 64 -16.11 -0.49 0.49
C GLY A 64 -14.96 -0.06 -0.43
N GLY A 65 -14.50 -1.01 -1.26
CA GLY A 65 -13.39 -0.77 -2.18
C GLY A 65 -13.69 0.26 -3.27
N TYR A 66 -14.91 0.24 -3.83
CA TYR A 66 -15.29 1.13 -4.94
C TYR A 66 -15.14 2.61 -4.59
N GLY A 67 -15.65 3.02 -3.42
CA GLY A 67 -15.61 4.42 -3.00
C GLY A 67 -14.18 4.94 -2.76
N ILE A 68 -13.26 4.07 -2.36
CA ILE A 68 -11.86 4.42 -2.18
C ILE A 68 -11.15 4.48 -3.53
N MET A 69 -11.37 3.49 -4.39
CA MET A 69 -10.78 3.45 -5.73
C MET A 69 -11.19 4.65 -6.58
N ASP A 70 -12.46 5.05 -6.57
CA ASP A 70 -12.94 6.27 -7.26
C ASP A 70 -12.13 7.52 -6.84
N LEU A 71 -11.91 7.70 -5.54
CA LEU A 71 -11.11 8.82 -5.03
C LEU A 71 -9.63 8.72 -5.41
N LEU A 72 -9.07 7.51 -5.47
CA LEU A 72 -7.68 7.29 -5.91
C LEU A 72 -7.50 7.61 -7.39
N PHE A 73 -8.45 7.22 -8.25
CA PHE A 73 -8.47 7.61 -9.67
C PHE A 73 -8.51 9.13 -9.82
N ARG A 74 -9.43 9.79 -9.11
CA ARG A 74 -9.56 11.25 -9.15
C ARG A 74 -8.31 11.97 -8.61
N ALA A 75 -7.67 11.42 -7.58
CA ALA A 75 -6.41 11.96 -7.06
C ALA A 75 -5.27 11.82 -8.08
N TYR A 76 -5.21 10.69 -8.80
CA TYR A 76 -4.24 10.48 -9.87
C TYR A 76 -4.45 11.44 -11.03
N ASP A 77 -5.70 11.63 -11.49
CA ASP A 77 -6.04 12.56 -12.57
C ASP A 77 -5.64 14.00 -12.21
N ALA A 78 -5.79 14.38 -10.94
CA ALA A 78 -5.35 15.66 -10.40
C ALA A 78 -3.81 15.76 -10.20
N SER A 79 -3.04 14.75 -10.60
CA SER A 79 -1.59 14.63 -10.34
C SER A 79 -1.22 14.77 -8.86
N ALA A 80 -2.13 14.37 -7.96
CA ALA A 80 -1.91 14.39 -6.51
C ALA A 80 -1.14 13.15 -6.02
N THR A 81 -0.89 12.17 -6.89
CA THR A 81 -0.07 10.98 -6.65
C THR A 81 0.97 10.80 -7.76
N PRO A 82 2.09 10.10 -7.53
CA PRO A 82 3.11 9.84 -8.55
C PRO A 82 2.54 9.15 -9.79
N ARG A 83 2.85 9.69 -10.98
CA ARG A 83 2.33 9.15 -12.27
C ARG A 83 2.80 7.74 -12.60
N LEU A 84 3.94 7.32 -12.06
CA LEU A 84 4.51 5.98 -12.27
C LEU A 84 3.58 4.88 -11.74
N ILE A 85 2.77 5.18 -10.72
CA ILE A 85 1.79 4.25 -10.18
C ILE A 85 0.43 4.60 -10.72
N ASN A 86 0.02 3.85 -11.73
CA ASN A 86 -1.33 3.94 -12.26
C ASN A 86 -2.33 3.30 -11.27
N PRO A 87 -3.48 3.93 -10.96
CA PRO A 87 -4.51 3.31 -10.13
C PRO A 87 -4.98 1.92 -10.62
N PHE A 88 -4.81 1.59 -11.91
CA PHE A 88 -5.10 0.26 -12.46
C PHE A 88 -4.16 -0.85 -11.97
N ILE A 89 -2.99 -0.51 -11.42
CA ILE A 89 -2.07 -1.46 -10.81
C ILE A 89 -2.16 -1.45 -9.27
N LEU A 90 -3.22 -0.86 -8.70
CA LEU A 90 -3.46 -0.89 -7.26
C LEU A 90 -4.29 -2.09 -6.87
N ARG A 91 -3.92 -2.70 -5.74
CA ARG A 91 -4.72 -3.73 -5.09
C ARG A 91 -5.16 -3.24 -3.72
N LEU A 92 -6.43 -2.93 -3.58
CA LEU A 92 -6.98 -2.40 -2.32
C LEU A 92 -7.59 -3.53 -1.50
N GLU A 93 -7.12 -3.68 -0.26
CA GLU A 93 -7.50 -4.79 0.60
C GLU A 93 -7.90 -4.33 2.00
N SER A 94 -8.75 -5.13 2.64
CA SER A 94 -9.07 -5.00 4.06
C SER A 94 -7.97 -5.64 4.92
N PRO A 95 -7.61 -5.04 6.07
CA PRO A 95 -6.74 -5.69 7.05
C PRO A 95 -7.30 -7.02 7.58
N ASN A 96 -8.61 -7.21 7.48
CA ASN A 96 -9.29 -8.43 7.90
C ASN A 96 -9.33 -9.49 6.78
N HIS A 97 -8.88 -9.17 5.56
CA HIS A 97 -8.84 -10.14 4.47
C HIS A 97 -7.80 -11.24 4.79
N PRO A 98 -8.11 -12.54 4.59
CA PRO A 98 -7.21 -13.64 4.95
C PRO A 98 -5.80 -13.48 4.38
N ILE A 99 -5.68 -13.05 3.12
CA ILE A 99 -4.39 -12.83 2.46
C ILE A 99 -3.52 -11.79 3.19
N ILE A 100 -4.14 -10.73 3.71
CA ILE A 100 -3.44 -9.65 4.43
C ILE A 100 -2.98 -10.13 5.78
N ARG A 101 -3.76 -10.96 6.46
CA ARG A 101 -3.34 -11.58 7.73
C ARG A 101 -2.11 -12.45 7.53
N ASP A 102 -2.10 -13.26 6.47
CA ASP A 102 -0.97 -14.16 6.17
C ASP A 102 0.28 -13.36 5.75
N ILE A 103 0.11 -12.30 4.95
CA ILE A 103 1.18 -11.34 4.62
C ILE A 103 1.73 -10.71 5.90
N SER A 104 0.85 -10.20 6.75
CA SER A 104 1.22 -9.53 8.01
C SER A 104 1.97 -10.47 8.95
N ALA A 105 1.55 -11.74 9.06
CA ALA A 105 2.23 -12.74 9.87
C ALA A 105 3.64 -13.03 9.34
N THR A 106 3.80 -13.15 8.02
CA THR A 106 5.08 -13.36 7.36
C THR A 106 6.03 -12.17 7.54
N LEU A 107 5.47 -10.96 7.46
CA LEU A 107 6.18 -9.69 7.60
C LEU A 107 6.56 -9.36 9.05
N SER A 108 5.81 -9.85 10.05
CA SER A 108 6.06 -9.57 11.47
C SER A 108 7.33 -10.25 12.00
N GLY A 109 7.81 -11.30 11.33
CA GLY A 109 8.98 -12.07 11.76
C GLY A 109 10.29 -11.73 11.06
N ARG A 110 10.31 -10.88 10.02
CA ARG A 110 11.46 -10.75 9.10
C ARG A 110 11.54 -9.40 8.38
N GLY A 111 12.77 -8.89 8.23
CA GLY A 111 13.07 -7.61 7.57
C GLY A 111 12.62 -6.41 8.39
N MET A 112 13.14 -5.22 8.11
CA MET A 112 12.64 -3.97 8.70
C MET A 112 11.76 -3.27 7.67
N PRO A 113 10.58 -2.73 8.03
CA PRO A 113 9.78 -1.95 7.09
C PRO A 113 10.45 -0.61 6.82
N THR A 114 10.23 -0.03 5.65
CA THR A 114 10.45 1.40 5.48
C THR A 114 9.37 2.10 6.29
N LEU A 115 9.79 2.74 7.38
CA LEU A 115 8.87 3.54 8.18
C LEU A 115 8.75 4.90 7.53
N VAL A 116 7.52 5.23 7.16
CA VAL A 116 7.18 6.48 6.50
C VAL A 116 6.11 7.16 7.33
N GLY A 117 6.31 8.43 7.65
CA GLY A 117 5.41 9.18 8.51
C GLY A 117 5.30 10.64 8.09
N ILE A 118 4.19 11.26 8.50
CA ILE A 118 4.03 12.71 8.49
C ILE A 118 3.81 13.10 9.95
N THR A 119 4.68 13.97 10.47
CA THR A 119 4.58 14.49 11.85
C THR A 119 3.36 15.41 12.00
N SER A 120 3.06 15.80 13.22
CA SER A 120 2.06 16.84 13.50
C SER A 120 2.44 18.22 12.91
N SER A 121 3.74 18.48 12.67
CA SER A 121 4.24 19.67 11.97
C SER A 121 4.09 19.58 10.44
N GLY A 122 3.66 18.42 9.90
CA GLY A 122 3.58 18.18 8.46
C GLY A 122 4.92 17.79 7.82
N GLU A 123 5.94 17.53 8.64
CA GLU A 123 7.25 17.10 8.16
C GLU A 123 7.25 15.61 7.85
N GLU A 124 7.89 15.24 6.75
CA GLU A 124 8.08 13.85 6.36
C GLU A 124 9.19 13.25 7.20
N VAL A 125 8.89 12.15 7.88
CA VAL A 125 9.88 11.38 8.64
C VAL A 125 10.04 10.03 7.97
N GLU A 126 11.28 9.74 7.60
CA GLU A 126 11.67 8.47 7.01
C GLU A 126 12.69 7.78 7.90
N GLN A 127 12.45 6.50 8.16
CA GLN A 127 13.47 5.59 8.62
C GLN A 127 13.57 4.45 7.61
N THR A 128 14.56 4.57 6.73
CA THR A 128 14.86 3.54 5.73
C THR A 128 15.42 2.31 6.42
N ALA A 129 14.78 1.18 6.18
CA ALA A 129 15.25 -0.11 6.62
C ALA A 129 16.21 -0.72 5.61
N ASP A 130 17.11 -1.59 6.08
CA ASP A 130 17.85 -2.49 5.20
C ASP A 130 16.84 -3.28 4.34
N HIS A 131 16.95 -3.15 3.02
CA HIS A 131 16.08 -3.82 2.06
C HIS A 131 16.41 -5.31 2.09
N SER A 132 15.87 -6.00 3.09
CA SER A 132 16.01 -7.43 3.23
C SER A 132 15.58 -8.10 1.92
N MET A 133 16.52 -8.86 1.34
CA MET A 133 16.32 -9.71 0.17
C MET A 133 15.41 -10.90 0.46
N ALA A 134 14.88 -11.03 1.68
CA ALA A 134 13.92 -12.07 2.00
C ALA A 134 12.68 -11.91 1.11
N GLU A 135 12.46 -12.91 0.28
CA GLU A 135 11.28 -13.06 -0.56
C GLU A 135 10.28 -13.99 0.12
N SER A 136 9.00 -13.67 -0.05
CA SER A 136 7.88 -14.46 0.43
C SER A 136 6.81 -14.58 -0.64
N ARG A 137 6.09 -15.70 -0.59
CA ARG A 137 4.99 -16.00 -1.50
C ARG A 137 3.77 -16.47 -0.72
N ILE A 138 2.61 -15.91 -1.06
CA ILE A 138 1.32 -16.21 -0.45
C ILE A 138 0.30 -16.28 -1.58
N GLY A 139 -0.14 -17.50 -1.91
CA GLY A 139 -1.03 -17.73 -3.04
C GLY A 139 -0.37 -17.35 -4.38
N ASP A 140 -1.03 -16.46 -5.10
CA ASP A 140 -0.59 -15.86 -6.37
C ASP A 140 0.32 -14.65 -6.19
N LEU A 141 0.52 -14.20 -4.96
CA LEU A 141 1.32 -13.02 -4.65
C LEU A 141 2.73 -13.37 -4.19
N SER A 142 3.69 -12.66 -4.75
CA SER A 142 5.11 -12.76 -4.35
C SER A 142 5.66 -11.37 -4.04
N PHE A 143 6.46 -11.21 -3.00
CA PHE A 143 6.94 -9.91 -2.54
C PHE A 143 8.23 -10.03 -1.73
N ARG A 144 8.99 -8.93 -1.66
CA ARG A 144 10.12 -8.80 -0.74
C ARG A 144 9.78 -7.96 0.49
N HIS A 145 10.40 -8.31 1.60
CA HIS A 145 10.12 -7.70 2.90
C HIS A 145 10.52 -6.22 2.97
N GLY A 146 11.50 -5.82 2.16
CA GLY A 146 11.97 -4.43 2.05
C GLY A 146 11.07 -3.51 1.22
N TRP A 147 10.07 -4.04 0.51
CA TRP A 147 9.16 -3.23 -0.35
C TRP A 147 7.87 -2.82 0.36
N ARG A 148 7.90 -2.77 1.69
CA ARG A 148 6.76 -2.38 2.52
C ARG A 148 6.97 -1.00 3.11
N TYR A 149 5.90 -0.22 3.09
CA TYR A 149 5.77 1.10 3.68
C TYR A 149 4.67 1.03 4.72
N VAL A 150 5.01 1.43 5.93
CA VAL A 150 4.06 1.47 7.04
C VAL A 150 4.20 2.79 7.77
N VAL A 151 3.11 3.15 8.42
CA VAL A 151 2.98 4.36 9.21
C VAL A 151 3.85 4.26 10.46
N GLY A 152 4.71 5.26 10.67
CA GLY A 152 5.52 5.37 11.89
C GLY A 152 4.67 5.51 13.17
N ARG A 153 5.24 5.18 14.34
CA ARG A 153 4.56 5.13 15.66
C ARG A 153 3.82 6.41 16.08
N GLU A 154 4.09 7.55 15.44
CA GLU A 154 3.46 8.84 15.77
C GLU A 154 2.18 9.16 14.99
N SER A 155 1.87 8.45 13.90
CA SER A 155 0.66 8.79 13.14
C SER A 155 -0.56 8.09 13.74
N THR A 156 -1.46 8.92 14.26
CA THR A 156 -2.72 8.47 14.84
C THR A 156 -3.71 8.19 13.73
N HIS A 157 -4.02 6.91 13.51
CA HIS A 157 -5.20 6.56 12.74
C HIS A 157 -6.42 7.22 13.38
N PRO A 158 -7.25 7.96 12.62
CA PRO A 158 -8.48 8.51 13.17
C PRO A 158 -9.35 7.36 13.69
N ALA A 159 -9.78 7.46 14.95
CA ALA A 159 -10.58 6.45 15.63
C ALA A 159 -11.91 6.12 14.91
N ASN A 160 -12.36 7.02 14.02
CA ASN A 160 -13.57 6.83 13.23
C ASN A 160 -13.23 6.78 11.72
N PRO A 161 -13.39 5.62 11.06
CA PRO A 161 -13.05 5.46 9.64
C PRO A 161 -13.91 6.32 8.71
N PHE A 162 -15.18 6.57 9.04
CA PHE A 162 -16.02 7.48 8.24
C PHE A 162 -15.53 8.93 8.30
N LYS A 163 -15.02 9.37 9.46
CA LYS A 163 -14.40 10.70 9.59
C LYS A 163 -13.15 10.78 8.72
N ALA A 164 -12.31 9.75 8.74
CA ALA A 164 -11.12 9.66 7.89
C ALA A 164 -11.49 9.74 6.40
N PHE A 165 -12.49 8.95 5.97
CA PHE A 165 -12.96 8.96 4.59
C PHE A 165 -13.47 10.33 4.15
N LYS A 166 -14.22 11.04 5.01
CA LYS A 166 -14.66 12.42 4.72
C LYS A 166 -13.49 13.37 4.56
N VAL A 167 -12.44 13.24 5.38
CA VAL A 167 -11.21 14.02 5.24
C VAL A 167 -10.55 13.71 3.90
N PHE A 168 -10.35 12.42 3.60
CA PHE A 168 -9.74 11.97 2.34
C PHE A 168 -10.48 12.50 1.11
N LYS A 169 -11.80 12.29 1.06
CA LYS A 169 -12.67 12.82 0.01
C LYS A 169 -12.52 14.33 -0.17
N ARG A 170 -12.61 15.09 0.92
CA ARG A 170 -12.51 16.56 0.89
C ARG A 170 -11.15 17.02 0.37
N SER A 171 -10.06 16.39 0.82
CA SER A 171 -8.70 16.72 0.36
C SER A 171 -8.53 16.48 -1.13
N VAL A 172 -9.05 15.35 -1.65
CA VAL A 172 -9.05 15.05 -3.09
C VAL A 172 -9.86 16.08 -3.86
N GLU A 173 -11.06 16.41 -3.40
CA GLU A 173 -11.93 17.43 -4.02
C GLU A 173 -11.28 18.83 -4.07
N GLN A 174 -10.58 19.22 -3.01
CA GLN A 174 -9.83 20.48 -2.96
C GLN A 174 -8.67 20.52 -3.94
N ARG A 175 -7.98 19.39 -4.16
CA ARG A 175 -6.89 19.29 -5.13
C ARG A 175 -7.37 19.38 -6.58
N ILE A 176 -8.56 18.85 -6.88
CA ILE A 176 -9.16 18.94 -8.21
C ILE A 176 -9.59 20.36 -8.54
N ALA A 177 -9.96 21.15 -7.53
CA ALA A 177 -10.44 22.52 -7.71
C ALA A 177 -9.33 23.59 -7.78
N ALA A 178 -8.07 23.22 -7.49
CA ALA A 178 -6.92 24.10 -7.46
C ALA A 178 -6.16 24.09 -8.79
#